data_AF-A0A0Q8IPB2-F1
#
_entry.id   AF-A0A0Q8IPB2-F1
#
_cell.length_a   1.000
_cell.length_b   1.000
_cell.length_c   1.000
_cell.angle_alpha   90.00
_cell.angle_beta   90.00
_cell.angle_gamma   90.00
#
_symmetry.space_group_name_H-M   'P 1'
#
loop_
_entity.id
_entity.type
_entity.pdbx_description
1 polymer ?
#
loop_
_entity_poly.entity_id
_entity_poly.type
_entity_poly.pdbx_seq_one_letter_code
_entity_poly.pdbx_strand_id
1 'polypeptide(L)'
;MAQDIAPLVMVPDHPGGVSVNGCFRANETLFGPYRVTFCFDRRGSFQVRGGGTSCDGRMDWHTSGRDIFMDLHRTSCGRRQAWEAASVDCRPLGFLGNLGRVIVGDTPRIRTLRCTYHPTVPGVSRRNFTATRI
;
A
#
# COMPACT_ATOMS: atom_id res chain seq x y z
N MET A 1 47.28 -0.26 11.68
CA MET A 1 46.14 0.00 10.78
C MET A 1 45.35 -1.29 10.63
N ALA A 2 44.10 -1.32 11.09
CA ALA A 2 43.01 -2.15 10.56
C ALA A 2 41.76 -1.78 11.36
N GLN A 3 40.80 -1.13 10.71
CA GLN A 3 39.53 -0.75 11.32
C GLN A 3 38.69 -2.02 11.49
N ASP A 4 38.26 -2.27 12.72
CA ASP A 4 37.29 -3.32 13.04
C ASP A 4 35.96 -2.93 12.38
N ILE A 5 35.74 -3.45 11.17
CA ILE A 5 34.47 -3.31 10.46
C ILE A 5 33.52 -4.26 11.18
N ALA A 6 32.83 -3.77 12.21
CA ALA A 6 31.70 -4.47 12.77
C ALA A 6 30.76 -4.83 11.60
N PRO A 7 30.48 -6.11 11.34
CA PRO A 7 29.52 -6.46 10.33
C PRO A 7 28.19 -5.84 10.75
N LEU A 8 27.67 -4.88 9.99
CA LEU A 8 26.27 -4.49 10.10
C LEU A 8 25.46 -5.73 9.73
N VAL A 9 25.08 -6.49 10.75
CA VAL A 9 24.14 -7.60 10.63
C VAL A 9 22.86 -7.01 10.08
N MET A 10 22.60 -7.31 8.81
CA MET A 10 21.34 -7.01 8.15
C MET A 10 20.31 -7.93 8.80
N VAL A 11 19.71 -7.49 9.91
CA VAL A 11 18.61 -8.19 10.56
C VAL A 11 17.44 -8.12 9.58
N PRO A 12 16.96 -9.24 9.01
CA PRO A 12 15.70 -9.25 8.31
C PRO A 12 14.64 -9.21 9.41
N ASP A 13 14.37 -8.03 9.95
CA ASP A 13 13.14 -7.80 10.68
C ASP A 13 12.00 -7.89 9.67
N HIS A 14 11.55 -9.11 9.36
CA HIS A 14 10.17 -9.52 9.63
C HIS A 14 9.95 -10.99 9.19
N PRO A 15 9.53 -11.88 10.10
CA PRO A 15 9.27 -13.28 9.79
C PRO A 15 8.07 -13.38 8.85
N GLY A 16 8.28 -13.84 7.61
CA GLY A 16 7.21 -14.32 6.72
C GLY A 16 6.24 -13.28 6.14
N GLY A 17 6.64 -12.00 6.06
CA GLY A 17 5.84 -10.93 5.44
C GLY A 17 5.83 -11.00 3.91
N VAL A 18 4.69 -10.70 3.28
CA VAL A 18 4.56 -10.69 1.82
C VAL A 18 5.35 -9.51 1.24
N SER A 19 6.26 -9.75 0.28
CA SER A 19 6.99 -8.68 -0.40
C SER A 19 6.07 -7.92 -1.37
N VAL A 20 5.55 -6.77 -0.92
CA VAL A 20 4.77 -5.85 -1.76
C VAL A 20 5.74 -4.79 -2.30
N ASN A 21 5.89 -4.71 -3.62
CA ASN A 21 6.70 -3.69 -4.27
C ASN A 21 6.00 -3.16 -5.54
N GLY A 22 6.15 -1.87 -5.79
CA GLY A 22 5.62 -1.18 -6.96
C GLY A 22 4.24 -0.54 -6.73
N CYS A 23 3.65 -0.04 -7.82
CA CYS A 23 2.43 0.74 -7.76
C CYS A 23 1.19 -0.11 -8.03
N PHE A 24 0.12 0.18 -7.30
CA PHE A 24 -1.19 -0.45 -7.39
C PHE A 24 -2.25 0.62 -7.56
N ARG A 25 -3.12 0.45 -8.54
CA ARG A 25 -4.20 1.38 -8.86
C ARG A 25 -5.53 0.78 -8.44
N ALA A 26 -6.34 1.56 -7.73
CA ALA A 26 -7.72 1.21 -7.44
C ALA A 26 -8.48 1.03 -8.76
N ASN A 27 -9.17 -0.10 -8.89
CA ASN A 27 -9.97 -0.47 -10.05
C ASN A 27 -11.25 0.38 -10.09
N GLU A 28 -11.86 0.58 -8.93
CA GLU A 28 -13.05 1.39 -8.72
C GLU A 28 -12.70 2.84 -8.33
N THR A 29 -13.66 3.76 -8.53
CA THR A 29 -13.51 5.12 -8.02
C THR A 29 -13.92 5.20 -6.55
N LEU A 30 -13.11 5.91 -5.77
CA LEU A 30 -13.34 6.18 -4.36
C LEU A 30 -13.94 7.57 -4.19
N PHE A 31 -15.00 7.65 -3.39
CA PHE A 31 -15.65 8.91 -3.01
C PHE A 31 -15.97 9.86 -4.18
N GLY A 32 -16.62 9.34 -5.23
CA GLY A 32 -17.01 10.10 -6.41
C GLY A 32 -16.17 9.71 -7.62
N PRO A 33 -15.61 10.67 -8.39
CA PRO A 33 -14.85 10.39 -9.61
C PRO A 33 -13.35 10.12 -9.36
N TYR A 34 -12.91 10.00 -8.11
CA TYR A 34 -11.48 9.94 -7.78
C TYR A 34 -10.95 8.51 -7.87
N ARG A 35 -9.84 8.35 -8.57
CA ARG A 35 -9.09 7.11 -8.67
C ARG A 35 -7.79 7.26 -7.91
N VAL A 36 -7.53 6.30 -7.02
CA VAL A 36 -6.34 6.32 -6.15
C VAL A 36 -5.32 5.31 -6.65
N THR A 37 -4.05 5.70 -6.64
CA THR A 37 -2.90 4.84 -6.94
C THR A 37 -1.96 4.88 -5.74
N PHE A 38 -1.47 3.74 -5.30
CA PHE A 38 -0.60 3.58 -4.14
C PHE A 38 0.71 2.97 -4.62
N CYS A 39 1.85 3.54 -4.25
CA CYS A 39 3.17 3.02 -4.59
C CYS A 39 3.89 2.60 -3.32
N PHE A 40 4.18 1.29 -3.24
CA PHE A 40 4.91 0.66 -2.14
C PHE A 40 6.41 0.77 -2.41
N ASP A 41 6.93 1.97 -2.18
CA ASP A 41 8.36 2.27 -2.20
C ASP A 41 8.89 2.46 -0.77
N ARG A 42 10.21 2.62 -0.60
CA ARG A 42 10.85 2.83 0.72
C ARG A 42 10.25 4.02 1.49
N ARG A 43 9.71 5.00 0.78
CA ARG A 43 8.83 6.05 1.31
C ARG A 43 7.53 5.94 0.53
N GLY A 44 6.52 5.29 1.10
CA GLY A 44 5.26 5.05 0.39
C GLY A 44 4.64 6.35 -0.10
N SER A 45 4.04 6.29 -1.28
CA SER A 45 3.35 7.43 -1.85
C SER A 45 1.98 7.01 -2.37
N PHE A 46 1.07 7.97 -2.43
CA PHE A 46 -0.22 7.77 -3.06
C PHE A 46 -0.55 8.95 -3.95
N GLN A 47 -1.32 8.67 -4.99
CA GLN A 47 -1.80 9.66 -5.95
C GLN A 47 -3.30 9.53 -6.08
N VAL A 48 -3.97 10.67 -6.14
CA VAL A 48 -5.40 10.76 -6.37
C VAL A 48 -5.63 11.58 -7.61
N ARG A 49 -6.35 11.04 -8.58
CA ARG A 49 -6.66 11.71 -9.84
C ARG A 49 -8.14 11.55 -10.14
N GLY A 50 -8.80 12.62 -10.58
CA GLY A 50 -10.21 12.58 -10.98
C GLY A 50 -10.96 13.85 -10.59
N GLY A 51 -12.11 14.12 -11.23
CA GLY A 51 -12.92 15.32 -10.94
C GLY A 51 -12.19 16.65 -11.17
N GLY A 52 -11.14 16.67 -12.00
CA GLY A 52 -10.27 17.85 -12.18
C GLY A 52 -9.30 18.12 -11.02
N THR A 53 -9.18 17.20 -10.08
CA THR A 53 -8.29 17.27 -8.92
C THR A 53 -7.13 16.29 -9.08
N SER A 54 -5.96 16.71 -8.59
CA SER A 54 -4.73 15.92 -8.60
C SER A 54 -4.02 16.09 -7.26
N CYS A 55 -3.87 15.00 -6.52
CA CYS A 55 -3.15 14.98 -5.26
C CYS A 55 -1.99 14.00 -5.36
N ASP A 56 -0.84 14.40 -4.84
CA ASP A 56 0.30 13.52 -4.62
C ASP A 56 0.63 13.62 -3.12
N GLY A 57 0.57 12.49 -2.43
CA GLY A 57 0.67 12.41 -0.97
C GLY A 57 1.63 11.33 -0.52
N ARG A 58 1.99 11.40 0.76
CA ARG A 58 2.83 10.40 1.41
C ARG A 58 1.97 9.36 2.12
N MET A 59 2.47 8.14 2.16
CA MET A 59 1.82 6.99 2.77
C MET A 59 2.87 6.24 3.58
N ASP A 60 2.57 5.96 4.83
CA ASP A 60 3.31 4.95 5.57
C ASP A 60 2.66 3.59 5.31
N TRP A 61 3.48 2.54 5.26
CA TRP A 61 2.95 1.20 5.06
C TRP A 61 3.82 0.18 5.76
N HIS A 62 3.18 -0.91 6.16
CA HIS A 62 3.84 -2.06 6.73
C HIS A 62 3.03 -3.32 6.42
N THR A 63 3.66 -4.47 6.60
CA THR A 63 2.99 -5.77 6.44
C THR A 63 2.96 -6.50 7.77
N SER A 64 1.84 -7.13 8.10
CA SER A 64 1.73 -8.09 9.18
C SER A 64 1.24 -9.42 8.62
N GLY A 65 2.15 -10.39 8.52
CA GLY A 65 1.91 -11.65 7.82
C GLY A 65 1.54 -11.42 6.35
N ARG A 66 0.27 -11.65 6.01
CA ARG A 66 -0.27 -11.46 4.65
C ARG A 66 -1.07 -10.17 4.46
N ASP A 67 -1.34 -9.47 5.55
CA ASP A 67 -2.11 -8.24 5.52
C ASP A 67 -1.15 -7.05 5.35
N ILE A 68 -1.59 -6.07 4.57
CA ILE A 68 -0.84 -4.87 4.23
C ILE A 68 -1.62 -3.69 4.79
N PHE A 69 -0.99 -2.93 5.67
CA PHE A 69 -1.60 -1.79 6.33
C PHE A 69 -0.96 -0.54 5.77
N MET A 70 -1.80 0.43 5.40
CA MET A 70 -1.37 1.69 4.83
C MET A 70 -2.01 2.83 5.60
N ASP A 71 -1.21 3.82 5.96
CA ASP A 71 -1.67 5.06 6.58
C ASP A 71 -1.38 6.21 5.62
N LEU A 72 -2.45 6.74 5.04
CA LEU A 72 -2.40 7.91 4.16
C LEU A 72 -2.30 9.17 5.00
N HIS A 73 -1.31 9.99 4.66
CA HIS A 73 -1.23 11.34 5.19
C HIS A 73 -2.19 12.26 4.47
N ARG A 74 -2.79 13.19 5.23
CA ARG A 74 -3.55 14.29 4.64
C ARG A 74 -2.65 15.05 3.67
N THR A 75 -3.11 15.25 2.43
CA THR A 75 -2.35 16.01 1.41
C THR A 75 -3.23 17.02 0.71
N SER A 76 -2.64 18.15 0.33
CA SER A 76 -3.34 19.18 -0.44
C SER A 76 -3.41 18.78 -1.91
N CYS A 77 -4.58 18.96 -2.51
CA CYS A 77 -4.82 18.65 -3.92
C CYS A 77 -4.95 19.92 -4.79
N GLY A 78 -4.69 21.09 -4.20
CA GLY A 78 -5.00 22.38 -4.79
C GLY A 78 -6.51 22.70 -4.79
N ARG A 79 -6.87 23.87 -5.32
CA ARG A 79 -8.28 24.33 -5.45
C ARG A 79 -9.10 24.26 -4.15
N ARG A 80 -8.44 24.55 -3.02
CA ARG A 80 -9.02 24.46 -1.65
C ARG A 80 -9.54 23.06 -1.30
N GLN A 81 -9.07 22.01 -1.98
CA GLN A 81 -9.37 20.62 -1.70
C GLN A 81 -8.14 19.93 -1.11
N ALA A 82 -8.37 18.99 -0.21
CA ALA A 82 -7.35 18.13 0.36
C ALA A 82 -7.89 16.71 0.43
N TRP A 83 -7.03 15.74 0.18
CA TRP A 83 -7.32 14.34 0.47
C TRP A 83 -7.15 14.10 1.97
N GLU A 84 -8.10 13.44 2.60
CA GLU A 84 -8.04 13.21 4.04
C GLU A 84 -6.90 12.27 4.44
N ALA A 85 -6.57 12.29 5.73
CA ALA A 85 -5.84 11.19 6.32
C ALA A 85 -6.77 9.98 6.45
N ALA A 86 -6.27 8.78 6.18
CA ALA A 86 -7.07 7.55 6.23
C ALA A 86 -6.17 6.34 6.45
N SER A 87 -6.74 5.28 7.02
CA SER A 87 -6.08 3.97 7.09
C SER A 87 -6.70 3.04 6.04
N VAL A 88 -5.89 2.19 5.43
CA VAL A 88 -6.33 1.25 4.40
C VAL A 88 -5.72 -0.12 4.65
N ASP A 89 -6.60 -1.10 4.75
CA ASP A 89 -6.22 -2.48 5.03
C ASP A 89 -6.36 -3.29 3.74
N CYS A 90 -5.25 -3.79 3.21
CA CYS A 90 -5.20 -4.55 1.96
C CYS A 90 -4.81 -6.01 2.21
N ARG A 91 -5.43 -6.89 1.44
CA ARG A 91 -5.13 -8.33 1.41
C ARG A 91 -4.84 -8.78 -0.03
N PRO A 92 -3.77 -9.53 -0.28
CA PRO A 92 -3.50 -10.08 -1.60
C PRO A 92 -4.59 -11.09 -1.98
N LEU A 93 -5.25 -10.85 -3.11
CA LEU A 93 -6.14 -11.80 -3.75
C LEU A 93 -5.31 -12.79 -4.57
N GLY A 94 -5.52 -14.09 -4.36
CA GLY A 94 -4.82 -15.15 -5.10
C GLY A 94 -3.70 -15.85 -4.33
N PHE A 95 -3.45 -15.53 -3.06
CA PHE A 95 -2.58 -16.33 -2.19
C PHE A 95 -3.34 -17.56 -1.65
N LEU A 96 -3.80 -18.42 -2.56
CA LEU A 96 -4.19 -19.78 -2.21
C LEU A 96 -2.93 -20.49 -1.74
N GLY A 97 -2.90 -20.82 -0.44
CA GLY A 97 -1.77 -21.51 0.16
C GLY A 97 -1.49 -22.79 -0.60
N ASN A 98 -0.32 -22.87 -1.21
CA ASN A 98 0.27 -24.16 -1.46
C ASN A 98 0.97 -24.59 -0.17
N LEU A 99 0.42 -25.61 0.46
CA LEU A 99 1.01 -26.34 1.57
C LEU A 99 2.42 -26.82 1.17
N GLY A 100 3.43 -26.50 1.98
CA GLY A 100 4.64 -27.33 2.06
C GLY A 100 5.59 -27.38 0.86
N ARG A 101 5.79 -26.30 0.09
CA ARG A 101 6.95 -26.24 -0.82
C ARG A 101 7.79 -25.00 -0.62
N VAL A 102 9.05 -25.24 -0.25
CA VAL A 102 10.17 -24.31 -0.34
C VAL A 102 10.12 -23.65 -1.72
N ILE A 103 9.76 -22.38 -1.77
CA ILE A 103 9.84 -21.57 -3.00
C ILE A 103 11.31 -21.16 -3.15
N VAL A 104 12.10 -22.01 -3.80
CA VAL A 104 13.33 -21.57 -4.45
C VAL A 104 12.91 -20.87 -5.74
N GLY A 105 13.11 -19.55 -5.82
CA GLY A 105 13.32 -18.88 -7.11
C GLY A 105 12.21 -18.04 -7.75
N ASP A 106 11.00 -17.93 -7.21
CA ASP A 106 10.00 -16.99 -7.77
C ASP A 106 9.11 -16.38 -6.69
N THR A 107 9.44 -15.16 -6.27
CA THR A 107 8.64 -14.39 -5.31
C THR A 107 7.23 -14.22 -5.90
N PRO A 108 6.17 -14.76 -5.26
CA PRO A 108 4.81 -14.67 -5.80
C PRO A 108 4.43 -13.20 -5.97
N ARG A 109 4.39 -12.74 -7.23
CA ARG A 109 4.09 -11.35 -7.56
C ARG A 109 2.60 -11.13 -7.34
N ILE A 110 2.25 -10.44 -6.25
CA ILE A 110 0.87 -10.02 -6.01
C ILE A 110 0.39 -9.19 -7.20
N ARG A 111 -0.65 -9.66 -7.89
CA ARG A 111 -1.26 -8.92 -9.01
C ARG A 111 -2.42 -8.05 -8.55
N THR A 112 -3.17 -8.51 -7.56
CA THR A 112 -4.41 -7.88 -7.13
C THR A 112 -4.50 -7.85 -5.61
N LEU A 113 -4.93 -6.71 -5.08
CA LEU A 113 -5.20 -6.48 -3.67
C LEU A 113 -6.70 -6.23 -3.48
N ARG A 114 -7.28 -6.79 -2.42
CA ARG A 114 -8.59 -6.39 -1.90
C ARG A 114 -8.36 -5.50 -0.70
N CYS A 115 -8.82 -4.27 -0.78
CA CYS A 115 -8.56 -3.25 0.20
C CYS A 115 -9.84 -2.72 0.83
N THR A 116 -9.76 -2.34 2.10
CA THR A 116 -10.81 -1.63 2.82
C THR A 116 -10.27 -0.26 3.19
N TYR A 117 -10.98 0.80 2.78
CA TYR A 117 -10.65 2.18 3.10
C TYR A 117 -11.39 2.63 4.36
N HIS A 118 -10.65 3.11 5.34
CA HIS A 118 -11.14 3.59 6.63
C HIS A 118 -10.98 5.12 6.68
N PRO A 119 -12.02 5.87 6.28
CA PRO A 119 -11.98 7.32 6.31
C PRO A 119 -11.97 7.83 7.76
N THR A 120 -11.21 8.90 8.00
CA THR A 120 -11.22 9.61 9.30
C THR A 120 -12.29 10.70 9.36
N VAL A 121 -12.93 11.01 8.23
CA VAL A 121 -13.94 12.07 8.12
C VAL A 121 -15.28 11.60 8.68
N PRO A 122 -15.90 12.35 9.62
CA PRO A 122 -17.21 12.02 10.16
C PRO A 122 -18.30 11.92 9.08
N GLY A 123 -19.19 10.93 9.20
CA GLY A 123 -20.30 10.73 8.26
C GLY A 123 -19.94 10.01 6.96
N VAL A 124 -18.66 9.64 6.77
CA VAL A 124 -18.22 8.88 5.59
C VAL A 124 -18.06 7.39 5.97
N SER A 125 -18.76 6.52 5.23
CA SER A 125 -18.67 5.07 5.44
C SER A 125 -17.41 4.47 4.83
N ARG A 126 -16.93 3.36 5.44
CA ARG A 126 -15.84 2.54 4.91
C ARG A 126 -16.15 2.06 3.50
N ARG A 127 -15.13 1.96 2.64
CA ARG A 127 -15.27 1.49 1.26
C ARG A 127 -14.35 0.32 0.95
N ASN A 128 -14.92 -0.74 0.41
CA ASN A 128 -14.14 -1.85 -0.13
C ASN A 128 -13.83 -1.56 -1.59
N PHE A 129 -12.60 -1.84 -2.01
CA PHE A 129 -12.17 -1.70 -3.40
C PHE A 129 -11.12 -2.75 -3.73
N THR A 130 -10.91 -2.98 -5.02
CA THR A 130 -9.82 -3.81 -5.51
C THR A 130 -8.75 -2.93 -6.14
N ALA A 131 -7.49 -3.29 -5.97
CA ALA A 131 -6.38 -2.59 -6.59
C ALA A 131 -5.53 -3.55 -7.40
N THR A 132 -5.14 -3.15 -8.61
CA THR A 132 -4.29 -3.95 -9.50
C THR A 132 -2.94 -3.30 -9.67
N ARG A 133 -1.90 -4.12 -9.77
CA ARG A 133 -0.54 -3.64 -10.03
C ARG A 133 -0.46 -3.00 -11.41
N ILE A 134 0.26 -1.88 -11.52
CA ILE A 134 0.55 -1.17 -12.79
C ILE A 134 1.99 -1.37 -13.25
#